data_AF-A0A534KVW1-F1
#
_entry.id   AF-A0A534KVW1-F1
#
_cell.length_a   1.000
_cell.length_b   1.000
_cell.length_c   1.000
_cell.angle_alpha   90.00
_cell.angle_beta   90.00
_cell.angle_gamma   90.00
#
_symmetry.space_group_name_H-M   'P 1'
#
loop_
_entity.id
_entity.type
_entity.pdbx_description
1 polymer ?
#
loop_
_entity_poly.entity_id
_entity_poly.type
_entity_poly.pdbx_seq_one_letter_code
_entity_poly.pdbx_strand_id
1 'polypeptide(L)'
;MSTIPLPREVKGPSPVLRTLHEVEVLLRKAVANDEDPLSLAEIERRMQAKSVRHATIRACVDELKRLHLVTEDPRRGVMWTLHEDPGFWSRKGLRKL
;
A
#
# COMPACT_ATOMS: atom_id res chain seq x y z
N MET A 1 -2.62 20.49 -25.69
CA MET A 1 -3.11 19.55 -24.67
C MET A 1 -1.90 18.83 -24.10
N SER A 2 -1.58 19.06 -22.83
CA SER A 2 -0.48 18.37 -22.15
C SER A 2 -0.87 16.90 -21.95
N THR A 3 -0.24 16.00 -22.70
CA THR A 3 -0.39 14.56 -22.56
C THR A 3 0.09 14.16 -21.17
N ILE A 4 -0.78 13.53 -20.38
CA ILE A 4 -0.39 12.94 -19.10
C ILE A 4 0.70 11.90 -19.39
N PRO A 5 1.89 11.99 -18.76
CA PRO A 5 2.95 11.03 -19.01
C PRO A 5 2.47 9.62 -18.65
N LEU A 6 2.70 8.67 -19.56
CA LEU A 6 2.36 7.28 -19.31
C LEU A 6 3.14 6.77 -18.08
N PRO A 7 2.49 5.98 -17.21
CA PRO A 7 3.19 5.35 -16.10
C PRO A 7 4.38 4.52 -16.59
N ARG A 8 5.47 4.48 -15.82
CA ARG A 8 6.62 3.64 -16.14
C ARG A 8 6.19 2.17 -16.20
N GLU A 9 6.54 1.48 -17.28
CA GLU A 9 6.34 0.04 -17.40
C GLU A 9 7.23 -0.70 -16.40
N VAL A 10 6.66 -1.70 -15.74
CA VAL A 10 7.39 -2.57 -14.80
C VAL A 10 7.49 -3.96 -15.41
N LYS A 11 8.70 -4.52 -15.42
CA LYS A 11 8.93 -5.89 -15.91
C LYS A 11 8.43 -6.90 -14.89
N GLY A 12 7.74 -7.93 -15.36
CA GLY A 12 7.31 -9.07 -14.56
C GLY A 12 5.79 -9.26 -14.55
N PRO A 13 5.30 -10.35 -13.95
CA PRO A 13 3.87 -10.57 -13.82
C PRO A 13 3.28 -9.51 -12.90
N SER A 14 2.19 -8.88 -13.34
CA SER A 14 1.37 -8.06 -12.46
C SER A 14 0.85 -8.93 -11.31
N PRO A 15 0.84 -8.42 -10.06
CA PRO A 15 0.27 -9.16 -8.94
C PRO A 15 -1.20 -9.51 -9.22
N VAL A 16 -1.62 -10.67 -8.74
CA VAL A 16 -3.03 -11.09 -8.87
C VAL A 16 -3.90 -10.06 -8.17
N LEU A 17 -4.93 -9.56 -8.86
CA LEU A 17 -5.82 -8.49 -8.37
C LEU A 17 -6.40 -8.80 -6.99
N ARG A 18 -6.76 -10.06 -6.74
CA ARG A 18 -7.24 -10.53 -5.43
C ARG A 18 -6.22 -10.26 -4.31
N THR A 19 -4.95 -10.60 -4.53
CA THR A 19 -3.88 -10.41 -3.55
C THR A 19 -3.59 -8.93 -3.36
N LEU A 20 -3.58 -8.15 -4.44
CA LEU A 20 -3.39 -6.71 -4.40
C LEU A 20 -4.47 -6.02 -3.56
N HIS A 21 -5.74 -6.37 -3.80
CA HIS A 21 -6.87 -5.84 -3.06
C HIS A 21 -6.83 -6.23 -1.58
N GLU A 22 -6.41 -7.45 -1.26
CA GLU A 22 -6.25 -7.87 0.14
C GLU A 22 -5.18 -7.05 0.87
N VAL A 23 -4.02 -6.81 0.23
CA VAL A 23 -2.96 -5.93 0.77
C VAL A 23 -3.49 -4.50 0.96
N GLU A 24 -4.21 -3.95 -0.01
CA GLU A 24 -4.87 -2.65 0.09
C GLU A 24 -5.77 -2.58 1.34
N VAL A 25 -6.67 -3.55 1.51
CA VAL A 25 -7.62 -3.58 2.64
C VAL A 25 -6.89 -3.64 3.98
N LEU A 26 -5.80 -4.41 4.08
CA LEU A 26 -5.00 -4.48 5.30
C LEU A 26 -4.35 -3.13 5.64
N LEU A 27 -3.76 -2.45 4.65
CA LEU A 27 -3.11 -1.16 4.84
C LEU A 27 -4.12 -0.06 5.21
N ARG A 28 -5.27 -0.01 4.53
CA ARG A 28 -6.36 0.93 4.86
C ARG A 28 -6.87 0.71 6.28
N LYS A 29 -7.05 -0.55 6.70
CA LYS A 29 -7.47 -0.88 8.07
C LYS A 29 -6.45 -0.47 9.12
N ALA A 30 -5.16 -0.71 8.86
CA ALA A 30 -4.10 -0.29 9.77
C ALA A 30 -4.15 1.21 10.03
N VAL A 31 -4.29 2.02 8.98
CA VAL A 31 -4.40 3.48 9.14
C VAL A 31 -5.70 3.89 9.83
N ALA A 32 -6.83 3.25 9.51
CA ALA A 32 -8.11 3.51 10.17
C ALA A 32 -8.07 3.19 11.68
N ASN A 33 -7.27 2.21 12.08
CA ASN A 33 -7.05 1.79 13.46
C ASN A 33 -5.93 2.55 14.18
N ASP A 34 -5.31 3.54 13.55
CA ASP A 34 -4.17 4.30 14.11
C ASP A 34 -2.95 3.40 14.41
N GLU A 35 -2.77 2.33 13.63
CA GLU A 35 -1.61 1.44 13.73
C GLU A 35 -0.38 2.02 13.02
N ASP A 36 0.80 1.60 13.46
CA ASP A 36 2.06 1.90 12.77
C ASP A 36 2.12 1.28 11.36
N PRO A 37 3.00 1.79 10.47
CA PRO A 37 3.25 1.19 9.17
C PRO A 37 3.54 -0.32 9.27
N LEU A 38 3.01 -1.09 8.33
CA LEU A 38 3.10 -2.54 8.38
C LEU A 38 4.36 -3.03 7.65
N SER A 39 5.17 -3.85 8.32
CA SER A 39 6.25 -4.58 7.64
C SER A 39 5.68 -5.60 6.64
N LEU A 40 6.49 -6.03 5.67
CA LEU A 40 6.08 -7.10 4.75
C LEU A 40 5.70 -8.40 5.47
N ALA A 41 6.45 -8.76 6.51
CA ALA A 41 6.17 -9.94 7.32
C ALA A 41 4.83 -9.79 8.07
N GLU A 42 4.50 -8.57 8.48
CA GLU A 42 3.22 -8.28 9.13
C GLU A 42 2.04 -8.39 8.17
N ILE A 43 2.20 -7.86 6.95
CA ILE A 43 1.22 -8.02 5.88
C ILE A 43 1.00 -9.51 5.60
N GLU A 44 2.09 -10.28 5.41
CA GLU A 44 2.05 -11.73 5.19
C GLU A 44 1.31 -12.47 6.30
N ARG A 45 1.61 -12.16 7.56
CA ARG A 45 0.95 -12.77 8.72
C ARG A 45 -0.56 -12.54 8.72
N ARG A 46 -1.00 -11.32 8.34
CA ARG A 46 -2.41 -10.89 8.34
C ARG A 46 -3.20 -11.36 7.13
N MET A 47 -2.53 -11.80 6.05
CA MET A 47 -3.23 -12.36 4.89
C MET A 47 -4.06 -13.60 5.29
N GLN A 48 -5.25 -13.71 4.72
CA GLN A 48 -6.12 -14.89 4.79
C GLN A 48 -5.46 -16.07 4.08
N ALA A 49 -4.89 -15.83 2.89
CA ALA A 49 -4.18 -16.84 2.13
C ALA A 49 -2.78 -17.07 2.74
N LYS A 50 -2.62 -18.14 3.52
CA LYS A 50 -1.35 -18.49 4.19
C LYS A 50 -0.25 -19.02 3.25
N SER A 51 -0.53 -19.14 1.95
CA SER A 51 0.42 -19.64 0.95
C SER A 51 0.94 -18.54 0.01
N VAL A 52 0.63 -17.27 0.27
CA VAL A 52 1.14 -16.16 -0.54
C VAL A 52 2.63 -16.03 -0.28
N ARG A 53 3.43 -16.14 -1.34
CA ARG A 53 4.89 -15.95 -1.23
C ARG A 53 5.21 -14.50 -0.91
N HIS A 54 6.22 -14.29 -0.07
CA HIS A 54 6.75 -12.97 0.28
C HIS A 54 7.03 -12.08 -0.96
N ALA A 55 7.57 -12.68 -2.03
CA ALA A 55 7.82 -11.99 -3.30
C ALA A 55 6.53 -11.43 -3.95
N THR A 56 5.40 -12.14 -3.82
CA THR A 56 4.11 -11.67 -4.34
C THR A 56 3.60 -10.47 -3.55
N ILE A 57 3.78 -10.46 -2.23
CA ILE A 57 3.41 -9.32 -1.37
C ILE A 57 4.26 -8.10 -1.75
N ARG A 58 5.57 -8.31 -1.96
CA ARG A 58 6.46 -7.26 -2.43
C ARG A 58 6.02 -6.67 -3.77
N ALA A 59 5.68 -7.52 -4.75
CA ALA A 59 5.14 -7.05 -6.02
C ALA A 59 3.83 -6.24 -5.85
N CYS A 60 2.95 -6.63 -4.92
CA CYS A 60 1.75 -5.85 -4.60
C CYS A 60 2.10 -4.46 -4.04
N VAL A 61 3.03 -4.39 -3.08
CA VAL A 61 3.48 -3.12 -2.49
C VAL A 61 4.12 -2.22 -3.55
N ASP A 62 4.99 -2.77 -4.40
CA ASP A 62 5.65 -2.01 -5.46
C ASP A 62 4.63 -1.46 -6.48
N GLU A 63 3.59 -2.23 -6.80
CA GLU A 63 2.50 -1.78 -7.66
C GLU A 63 1.67 -0.65 -7.01
N LEU A 64 1.30 -0.79 -5.74
CA LEU A 64 0.60 0.28 -5.00
C LEU A 64 1.46 1.55 -4.89
N LYS A 65 2.78 1.39 -4.75
CA LYS A 65 3.74 2.49 -4.68
C LYS A 65 3.89 3.19 -6.04
N ARG A 66 3.90 2.42 -7.14
CA ARG A 66 3.87 2.94 -8.52
C ARG A 66 2.64 3.78 -8.79
N LEU A 67 1.50 3.41 -8.17
CA LEU A 67 0.24 4.14 -8.24
C LEU A 67 0.14 5.30 -7.23
N HIS A 68 1.19 5.55 -6.44
CA HIS A 68 1.22 6.59 -5.39
C HIS A 68 0.14 6.44 -4.31
N LEU A 69 -0.29 5.20 -4.05
CA LEU A 69 -1.33 4.89 -3.05
C LEU A 69 -0.75 4.59 -1.66
N VAL A 70 0.53 4.24 -1.62
CA VAL A 70 1.25 3.88 -0.39
C VAL A 70 2.59 4.61 -0.32
N THR A 71 3.06 4.81 0.91
CA THR A 71 4.42 5.22 1.22
C THR A 71 5.11 4.11 1.99
N GLU A 72 6.39 3.93 1.72
CA GLU A 72 7.20 2.90 2.36
C GLU A 72 8.41 3.55 3.01
N ASP A 73 8.54 3.33 4.31
CA ASP A 73 9.72 3.67 5.09
C ASP A 73 10.53 2.39 5.36
N PRO A 74 11.85 2.35 5.07
CA PRO A 74 12.66 1.14 5.25
C PRO A 74 12.72 0.60 6.68
N ARG A 75 12.45 1.44 7.70
CA ARG A 75 12.52 1.07 9.12
C ARG A 75 11.14 0.78 9.69
N ARG A 76 10.11 1.49 9.25
CA ARG A 76 8.74 1.38 9.79
C ARG A 76 7.87 0.42 8.99
N GLY A 77 8.03 0.36 7.68
CA GLY A 77 7.22 -0.46 6.78
C GLY A 77 6.34 0.36 5.83
N VAL A 78 5.24 -0.24 5.39
CA VAL A 78 4.35 0.29 4.35
C VAL A 78 3.09 0.87 4.99
N MET A 79 2.70 2.05 4.54
CA MET A 79 1.51 2.76 5.00
C MET A 79 0.66 3.24 3.83
N TRP A 80 -0.66 3.16 3.98
CA TRP A 80 -1.60 3.73 3.03
C TRP A 80 -1.60 5.26 3.12
N THR A 81 -1.52 5.96 1.98
CA THR A 81 -1.38 7.43 1.95
C THR A 81 -2.39 8.14 1.06
N LEU A 82 -3.22 7.43 0.31
CA LEU A 82 -4.33 8.05 -0.41
C LEU A 82 -5.52 8.28 0.54
N HIS A 83 -5.78 9.54 0.85
CA HIS A 83 -6.93 9.94 1.66
C HIS A 83 -7.93 10.76 0.85
N GLU A 84 -9.10 10.18 0.61
CA GLU A 84 -10.19 10.82 -0.13
C GLU A 84 -11.03 11.76 0.74
N ASP A 85 -11.00 11.58 2.07
CA ASP A 85 -11.69 12.45 3.03
C ASP A 85 -10.92 13.77 3.22
N PRO A 86 -11.51 14.93 2.88
CA PRO A 86 -10.89 16.23 3.12
C PRO A 86 -10.53 16.48 4.59
N GLY A 87 -11.25 15.88 5.55
CA GLY A 87 -10.97 15.98 6.98
C GLY A 87 -9.63 15.39 7.39
N PHE A 88 -9.13 14.41 6.63
CA PHE A 88 -7.81 13.82 6.85
C PHE A 88 -6.69 14.83 6.60
N TRP A 89 -6.83 15.72 5.62
CA TRP A 89 -5.84 16.74 5.29
C TRP A 89 -5.81 17.91 6.29
N SER A 90 -6.64 17.86 7.34
CA SER A 90 -6.52 18.77 8.48
C SER A 90 -5.21 18.54 9.25
N ARG A 91 -4.79 19.55 10.03
CA ARG A 91 -3.56 19.50 10.85
C ARG A 91 -3.51 18.30 11.81
N LYS A 92 -4.67 17.72 12.18
CA LYS A 92 -4.76 16.50 13.00
C LYS A 92 -4.49 15.22 12.20
N GLY A 93 -5.01 15.10 10.98
CA GLY A 93 -4.80 13.90 10.16
C GLY A 93 -3.38 13.83 9.57
N LEU A 94 -2.79 14.99 9.22
CA LEU A 94 -1.38 15.06 8.79
C LEU A 94 -0.37 14.58 9.84
N ARG A 95 -0.68 14.67 11.15
CA ARG A 95 0.17 14.15 12.22
C ARG A 95 0.23 12.62 12.27
N LYS A 96 -0.64 11.94 11.53
CA LYS A 96 -0.71 10.48 11.43
C LYS A 96 0.20 9.92 10.33
N LEU A 97 0.79 10.79 9.50
CA LEU A 97 1.74 10.42 8.46
C LEU A 97 3.18 10.34 9.01
#